data_AF-A0A6P1UP07-F1
#
_entry.id   AF-A0A6P1UP07-F1
#
_cell.length_a   1.000
_cell.length_b   1.000
_cell.length_c   1.000
_cell.angle_alpha   90.00
_cell.angle_beta   90.00
_cell.angle_gamma   90.00
#
_symmetry.space_group_name_H-M   'P 1'
#
loop_
_entity.id
_entity.type
_entity.pdbx_description
1 polymer ?
#
loop_
_entity_poly.entity_id
_entity_poly.type
_entity_poly.pdbx_seq_one_letter_code
_entity_poly.pdbx_strand_id
1 'polypeptide(L)'
;MASSISICSNALLALGAHPINSFDEATEHARLCSNIYPTVRNDLLRKHPWNCAVKRVVLSPSSTAPAFGFGYQFPLPGDLIRILSVGRGYEDIGYRVEGNRLLANQNVIYLRYLFRNEDESTWDSSLVNLAEAFMAAKLAYAVTGSASLRDSLTQEAAYLLRQAKSIDGQEEPPETLDGYPTYESRF
;
A
#
# COMPACT_ATOMS: atom_id res chain seq x y z
N MET A 1 4.07 10.02 -18.08
CA MET A 1 3.11 9.64 -17.04
C MET A 1 3.39 8.19 -16.70
N ALA A 2 3.52 7.86 -15.41
CA ALA A 2 3.80 6.50 -14.99
C ALA A 2 2.56 5.63 -15.20
N SER A 3 2.77 4.40 -15.63
CA SER A 3 1.75 3.35 -15.72
C SER A 3 2.38 2.02 -15.33
N SER A 4 1.55 1.06 -14.95
CA SER A 4 1.97 -0.33 -14.74
C SER A 4 2.85 -0.88 -15.89
N ILE A 5 2.52 -0.53 -17.14
CA ILE A 5 3.27 -0.91 -18.35
C ILE A 5 4.63 -0.19 -18.41
N SER A 6 4.69 1.11 -18.11
CA SER A 6 5.95 1.86 -18.16
C SER A 6 6.92 1.37 -17.07
N ILE A 7 6.42 1.09 -15.87
CA ILE A 7 7.21 0.58 -14.75
C ILE A 7 7.82 -0.78 -15.10
N CYS A 8 7.00 -1.69 -15.61
CA CYS A 8 7.47 -3.01 -16.02
C CYS A 8 8.47 -2.94 -17.18
N SER A 9 8.22 -2.04 -18.15
CA SER A 9 9.11 -1.85 -19.30
C SER A 9 10.46 -1.27 -18.88
N ASN A 10 10.48 -0.27 -17.99
CA ASN A 10 11.71 0.31 -17.46
C ASN A 10 12.51 -0.73 -16.67
N ALA A 11 11.83 -1.56 -15.87
CA ALA A 11 12.47 -2.67 -15.16
C ALA A 11 13.10 -3.70 -16.12
N LEU A 12 12.42 -4.04 -17.23
CA LEU A 12 12.95 -4.95 -18.25
C LEU A 12 14.15 -4.34 -18.99
N LEU A 13 14.07 -3.06 -19.35
CA LEU A 13 15.17 -2.32 -19.97
C LEU A 13 16.40 -2.27 -19.07
N ALA A 14 16.23 -2.08 -17.76
CA ALA A 14 17.32 -2.11 -16.79
C ALA A 14 18.02 -3.48 -16.72
N LEU A 15 17.31 -4.55 -17.05
CA LEU A 15 17.83 -5.92 -17.14
C LEU A 15 18.40 -6.26 -18.53
N GLY A 16 18.34 -5.34 -19.49
CA GLY A 16 18.78 -5.55 -20.88
C GLY A 16 17.77 -6.28 -21.78
N ALA A 17 16.53 -6.43 -21.34
CA ALA A 17 15.44 -7.04 -22.12
C ALA A 17 14.65 -5.99 -22.93
N HIS A 18 13.81 -6.47 -23.84
CA HIS A 18 12.92 -5.61 -24.61
C HIS A 18 11.73 -5.14 -23.75
N PRO A 19 11.28 -3.87 -23.93
CA PRO A 19 10.11 -3.34 -23.25
C PRO A 19 8.82 -3.98 -23.77
N ILE A 20 7.73 -3.82 -23.02
CA ILE A 20 6.39 -4.32 -23.38
C ILE A 20 5.47 -3.14 -23.70
N ASN A 21 4.50 -3.34 -24.59
CA ASN A 21 3.53 -2.29 -24.93
C ASN A 21 2.17 -2.49 -24.24
N SER A 22 1.87 -3.73 -23.84
CA SER A 22 0.66 -4.10 -23.09
C SER A 22 0.92 -5.33 -22.24
N PHE A 23 0.05 -5.62 -21.27
CA PHE A 23 0.03 -6.92 -20.58
C PHE A 23 -0.65 -8.03 -21.40
N ASP A 24 -1.41 -7.66 -22.43
CA ASP A 24 -2.14 -8.62 -23.29
C ASP A 24 -1.33 -9.10 -24.49
N GLU A 25 -0.11 -8.58 -24.70
CA GLU A 25 0.74 -9.03 -25.79
C GLU A 25 1.20 -10.48 -25.55
N ALA A 26 1.35 -11.24 -26.63
CA ALA A 26 1.71 -12.66 -26.58
C ALA A 26 3.22 -12.90 -26.32
N THR A 27 3.84 -12.11 -25.45
CA THR A 27 5.26 -12.24 -25.07
C THR A 27 5.40 -12.92 -23.71
N GLU A 28 6.54 -13.56 -23.46
CA GLU A 28 6.84 -14.12 -22.14
C GLU A 28 6.99 -13.03 -21.08
N HIS A 29 7.66 -11.92 -21.43
CA HIS A 29 7.86 -10.79 -20.54
C HIS A 29 6.54 -10.13 -20.12
N ALA A 30 5.58 -9.94 -21.04
CA ALA A 30 4.28 -9.37 -20.68
C ALA A 30 3.51 -10.24 -19.70
N ARG A 31 3.47 -11.56 -19.92
CA ARG A 31 2.85 -12.52 -19.00
C ARG A 31 3.54 -12.57 -17.64
N LEU A 32 4.86 -12.46 -17.62
CA LEU A 32 5.64 -12.40 -16.39
C LEU A 32 5.29 -11.13 -15.59
N CYS A 33 5.31 -9.98 -16.26
CA CYS A 33 5.00 -8.69 -15.67
C CYS A 33 3.54 -8.60 -15.19
N SER A 34 2.57 -9.06 -15.98
CA SER A 34 1.14 -9.03 -15.63
C SER A 34 0.81 -9.85 -14.38
N ASN A 35 1.53 -10.96 -14.15
CA ASN A 35 1.34 -11.81 -12.99
C ASN A 35 2.04 -11.26 -11.73
N ILE A 36 3.23 -10.67 -11.88
CA ILE A 36 4.06 -10.23 -10.75
C ILE A 36 3.68 -8.83 -10.28
N TYR A 37 3.41 -7.92 -11.21
CA TYR A 37 3.22 -6.50 -10.92
C TYR A 37 2.11 -6.22 -9.90
N PRO A 38 0.90 -6.80 -9.99
CA PRO A 38 -0.16 -6.54 -9.01
C PRO A 38 0.24 -6.93 -7.58
N THR A 39 1.00 -8.02 -7.44
CA THR A 39 1.49 -8.49 -6.14
C THR A 39 2.56 -7.54 -5.59
N VAL A 40 3.50 -7.10 -6.44
CA VAL A 40 4.56 -6.15 -6.06
C VAL A 40 3.97 -4.81 -5.66
N ARG A 41 3.04 -4.26 -6.45
CA ARG A 41 2.31 -3.02 -6.11
C ARG A 41 1.65 -3.13 -4.75
N ASN A 42 0.85 -4.16 -4.51
CA ASN A 42 0.11 -4.30 -3.26
C ASN A 42 1.05 -4.46 -2.05
N ASP A 43 2.18 -5.15 -2.21
CA ASP A 43 3.22 -5.26 -1.18
C ASP A 43 3.87 -3.89 -0.91
N LEU A 44 4.27 -3.16 -1.95
CA LEU A 44 4.85 -1.82 -1.82
C LEU A 44 3.91 -0.83 -1.13
N LEU A 45 2.65 -0.77 -1.56
CA LEU A 45 1.62 0.08 -0.96
C LEU A 45 1.37 -0.28 0.51
N ARG A 46 1.58 -1.53 0.92
CA ARG A 46 1.42 -1.97 2.32
C ARG A 46 2.60 -1.59 3.22
N LYS A 47 3.80 -1.38 2.67
CA LYS A 47 5.05 -1.17 3.45
C LYS A 47 5.13 0.19 4.14
N HIS A 48 4.45 1.21 3.62
CA HIS A 48 4.45 2.56 4.16
C HIS A 48 3.07 3.21 3.93
N PRO A 49 2.60 4.09 4.82
CA PRO A 49 1.44 4.93 4.53
C PRO A 49 1.76 6.01 3.49
N TRP A 50 2.00 5.64 2.24
CA TRP A 50 2.30 6.57 1.15
C TRP A 50 1.20 7.62 0.99
N ASN A 51 1.54 8.90 0.94
CA ASN A 51 0.58 10.00 0.85
C ASN A 51 -0.40 9.82 -0.33
N CYS A 52 0.12 9.38 -1.48
CA CYS A 52 -0.67 9.09 -2.70
C CYS A 52 -1.62 7.87 -2.60
N ALA A 53 -1.53 7.06 -1.55
CA ALA A 53 -2.32 5.85 -1.34
C ALA A 53 -3.19 5.90 -0.08
N VAL A 54 -3.27 7.07 0.59
CA VAL A 54 -4.11 7.27 1.77
C VAL A 54 -5.48 7.82 1.37
N LYS A 55 -6.55 7.22 1.90
CA LYS A 55 -7.92 7.68 1.68
C LYS A 55 -8.70 7.76 2.99
N ARG A 56 -9.68 8.66 3.02
CA ARG A 56 -10.64 8.82 4.11
C ARG A 56 -12.03 8.43 3.65
N VAL A 57 -12.76 7.70 4.49
CA VAL A 57 -14.16 7.33 4.24
C VAL A 57 -14.95 7.39 5.54
N VAL A 58 -16.23 7.74 5.44
CA VAL A 58 -17.18 7.63 6.54
C VAL A 58 -17.97 6.34 6.34
N LEU A 59 -17.85 5.41 7.28
CA LEU A 59 -18.57 4.15 7.25
C LEU A 59 -19.89 4.27 8.00
N SER A 60 -20.95 3.76 7.37
CA SER A 60 -22.27 3.59 7.96
C SER A 60 -22.49 2.13 8.38
N PRO A 61 -23.25 1.88 9.46
CA PRO A 61 -23.39 0.55 10.03
C PRO A 61 -24.23 -0.32 9.09
N SER A 62 -23.93 -1.60 9.05
CA SER A 62 -24.77 -2.58 8.37
C SER A 62 -26.11 -2.72 9.08
N SER A 63 -27.16 -3.07 8.34
CA SER A 63 -28.47 -3.40 8.90
C SER A 63 -28.43 -4.65 9.80
N THR A 64 -27.45 -5.52 9.61
CA THR A 64 -27.23 -6.70 10.45
C THR A 64 -26.23 -6.36 11.55
N ALA A 65 -26.62 -6.52 12.81
CA ALA A 65 -25.72 -6.40 13.95
C ALA A 65 -24.82 -7.65 14.09
N PRO A 66 -23.64 -7.54 14.72
CA PRO A 66 -22.86 -8.72 15.10
C PRO A 66 -23.63 -9.57 16.15
N ALA A 67 -23.29 -10.85 16.25
CA ALA A 67 -24.03 -11.79 17.10
C ALA A 67 -23.94 -11.46 18.60
N PHE A 68 -22.81 -10.91 19.06
CA PHE A 68 -22.58 -10.45 20.43
C PHE A 68 -21.38 -9.48 20.50
N GLY A 69 -21.19 -8.85 21.67
CA GLY A 69 -20.02 -8.02 21.97
C GLY A 69 -20.19 -6.57 21.53
N PHE A 70 -20.07 -6.29 20.23
CA PHE A 70 -20.19 -4.93 19.70
C PHE A 70 -21.62 -4.59 19.29
N GLY A 71 -21.97 -3.30 19.29
CA GLY A 71 -23.30 -2.83 18.88
C GLY A 71 -23.50 -2.80 17.36
N TYR A 72 -22.43 -2.53 16.60
CA TYR A 72 -22.50 -2.33 15.16
C TYR A 72 -21.35 -3.03 14.43
N GLN A 73 -21.59 -3.33 13.15
CA GLN A 73 -20.56 -3.79 12.22
C GLN A 73 -20.63 -2.96 10.93
N PHE A 74 -19.48 -2.72 10.32
CA PHE A 74 -19.28 -1.85 9.17
C PHE A 74 -18.58 -2.62 8.06
N PRO A 75 -19.09 -2.62 6.81
CA PRO A 75 -18.38 -3.22 5.69
C PRO A 75 -17.10 -2.41 5.40
N LEU A 76 -15.96 -3.09 5.28
CA LEU A 76 -14.73 -2.44 4.86
C LEU A 76 -14.71 -2.25 3.33
N PRO A 77 -14.07 -1.17 2.84
CA PRO A 77 -13.87 -0.95 1.41
C PRO A 77 -13.12 -2.11 0.74
N GLY A 78 -13.54 -2.53 -0.45
CA GLY A 78 -12.93 -3.67 -1.16
C GLY A 78 -11.51 -3.41 -1.67
N ASP A 79 -11.11 -2.14 -1.77
CA ASP A 79 -9.77 -1.68 -2.11
C ASP A 79 -8.86 -1.53 -0.87
N LEU A 80 -9.33 -1.84 0.34
CA LEU A 80 -8.56 -1.65 1.56
C LEU A 80 -7.36 -2.60 1.65
N ILE A 81 -6.16 -2.03 1.82
CA ILE A 81 -4.92 -2.76 2.07
C ILE A 81 -4.63 -2.80 3.57
N ARG A 82 -4.72 -1.66 4.26
CA ARG A 82 -4.37 -1.54 5.68
C ARG A 82 -5.10 -0.36 6.31
N ILE A 83 -5.59 -0.53 7.54
CA ILE A 83 -6.19 0.54 8.34
C ILE A 83 -5.06 1.36 8.98
N LEU A 84 -5.18 2.69 8.92
CA LEU A 84 -4.24 3.63 9.56
C LEU A 84 -4.83 4.21 10.84
N SER A 85 -6.07 4.71 10.79
CA SER A 85 -6.77 5.21 11.97
C SER A 85 -8.28 5.02 11.88
N VAL A 86 -8.91 4.80 13.02
CA VAL A 86 -10.36 4.65 13.19
C VAL A 86 -10.80 5.73 14.17
N GLY A 87 -11.69 6.61 13.74
CA GLY A 87 -12.11 7.80 14.49
C GLY A 87 -11.50 9.09 13.96
N ARG A 88 -11.89 10.21 14.58
CA ARG A 88 -11.38 11.54 14.29
C ARG A 88 -10.22 11.86 15.23
N GLY A 89 -9.01 12.01 14.68
CA GLY A 89 -7.85 12.47 15.44
C GLY A 89 -7.56 11.58 16.66
N TYR A 90 -7.85 12.11 17.85
CA TYR A 90 -7.54 11.52 19.17
C TYR A 90 -8.65 10.63 19.75
N GLU A 91 -9.71 10.34 18.99
CA GLU A 91 -10.78 9.44 19.46
C GLU A 91 -10.26 8.02 19.69
N ASP A 92 -10.30 7.55 20.94
CA ASP A 92 -10.05 6.14 21.27
C ASP A 92 -11.33 5.31 21.08
N ILE A 93 -11.56 4.87 19.85
CA ILE A 93 -12.69 4.00 19.53
C ILE A 93 -12.25 2.55 19.72
N GLY A 94 -12.89 1.84 20.67
CA GLY A 94 -12.76 0.40 20.75
C GLY A 94 -13.32 -0.27 19.50
N TYR A 95 -12.46 -0.81 18.65
CA TYR A 95 -12.86 -1.51 17.42
C TYR A 95 -12.19 -2.88 17.29
N ARG A 96 -12.80 -3.74 16.47
CA ARG A 96 -12.20 -5.02 16.06
C ARG A 96 -12.43 -5.25 14.59
N VAL A 97 -11.45 -5.82 13.89
CA VAL A 97 -11.58 -6.19 12.48
C VAL A 97 -11.78 -7.70 12.41
N GLU A 98 -12.89 -8.13 11.81
CA GLU A 98 -13.23 -9.54 11.62
C GLU A 98 -13.66 -9.76 10.18
N GLY A 99 -12.92 -10.61 9.46
CA GLY A 99 -13.12 -10.80 8.02
C GLY A 99 -13.00 -9.48 7.26
N ASN A 100 -14.03 -9.13 6.48
CA ASN A 100 -14.11 -7.85 5.76
C ASN A 100 -15.01 -6.82 6.47
N ARG A 101 -15.05 -6.86 7.81
CA ARG A 101 -15.89 -5.97 8.62
C ARG A 101 -15.11 -5.37 9.77
N LEU A 102 -15.48 -4.15 10.13
CA LEU A 102 -15.05 -3.47 11.35
C LEU A 102 -16.22 -3.46 12.33
N LEU A 103 -15.99 -3.88 13.56
CA LEU A 103 -16.97 -3.90 14.63
C LEU A 103 -16.64 -2.78 15.61
N ALA A 104 -17.64 -1.99 16.00
CA ALA A 104 -17.50 -0.89 16.94
C ALA A 104 -18.84 -0.57 17.61
N ASN A 105 -18.80 0.17 18.72
CA ASN A 105 -20.01 0.59 19.45
C ASN A 105 -20.54 1.96 19.02
N GLN A 106 -19.82 2.66 18.15
CA GLN A 106 -20.26 3.92 17.56
C GLN A 106 -21.05 3.65 16.28
N ASN A 107 -22.05 4.48 15.98
CA ASN A 107 -22.92 4.33 14.82
C ASN A 107 -22.34 4.95 13.54
N VAL A 108 -21.30 5.77 13.63
CA VAL A 108 -20.61 6.39 12.49
C VAL A 108 -19.12 6.27 12.73
N ILE A 109 -18.38 5.73 11.75
CA ILE A 109 -16.94 5.53 11.86
C ILE A 109 -16.22 6.32 10.78
N TYR A 110 -15.28 7.17 11.20
CA TYR A 110 -14.34 7.84 10.30
C TYR A 110 -13.13 6.94 10.12
N LEU A 111 -12.86 6.48 8.90
CA LEU A 111 -11.77 5.57 8.62
C LEU A 111 -10.72 6.25 7.73
N ARG A 112 -9.46 6.24 8.17
CA ARG A 112 -8.29 6.50 7.34
C ARG A 112 -7.61 5.18 7.05
N TYR A 113 -7.39 4.88 5.77
CA TYR A 113 -6.83 3.61 5.34
C TYR A 113 -5.95 3.77 4.10
N LEU A 114 -5.08 2.80 3.89
CA LEU A 114 -4.36 2.61 2.64
C LEU A 114 -5.26 1.85 1.68
N PHE A 115 -5.53 2.47 0.54
CA PHE A 115 -6.31 1.86 -0.53
C PHE A 115 -5.36 1.31 -1.61
N ARG A 116 -5.86 0.34 -2.37
CA ARG A 116 -5.20 -0.20 -3.55
C ARG A 116 -5.27 0.83 -4.67
N ASN A 117 -4.29 1.71 -4.70
CA ASN A 117 -4.14 2.68 -5.76
C ASN A 117 -3.60 1.99 -7.03
N GLU A 118 -4.48 1.77 -7.99
CA GLU A 118 -4.16 1.19 -9.31
C GLU A 118 -3.86 2.26 -10.37
N ASP A 119 -3.95 3.54 -10.02
CA ASP A 119 -3.60 4.65 -10.89
C ASP A 119 -2.17 5.12 -10.57
N GLU A 120 -1.20 4.51 -11.23
CA GLU A 120 0.22 4.83 -11.03
C GLU A 120 0.60 6.27 -11.40
N SER A 121 -0.26 6.99 -12.14
CA SER A 121 0.00 8.38 -12.48
C SER A 121 -0.10 9.34 -11.31
N THR A 122 -0.81 8.92 -10.26
CA THR A 122 -1.00 9.69 -9.02
C THR A 122 0.11 9.42 -8.00
N TRP A 123 1.02 8.51 -8.29
CA TRP A 123 2.11 8.14 -7.39
C TRP A 123 3.21 9.19 -7.40
N ASP A 124 3.86 9.37 -6.25
CA ASP A 124 5.08 10.15 -6.20
C ASP A 124 6.19 9.51 -7.03
N SER A 125 7.05 10.36 -7.60
CA SER A 125 8.22 9.98 -8.39
C SER A 125 9.13 8.98 -7.67
N SER A 126 9.30 9.12 -6.35
CA SER A 126 10.11 8.22 -5.52
C SER A 126 9.48 6.83 -5.42
N LEU A 127 8.15 6.76 -5.34
CA LEU A 127 7.41 5.50 -5.30
C LEU A 127 7.44 4.79 -6.66
N VAL A 128 7.37 5.54 -7.77
CA VAL A 128 7.52 4.99 -9.12
C VAL A 128 8.92 4.38 -9.30
N ASN A 129 9.98 5.11 -8.96
CA ASN A 129 11.35 4.61 -9.02
C ASN A 129 11.55 3.36 -8.13
N LEU A 130 10.97 3.38 -6.93
CA LEU A 130 10.97 2.23 -6.04
C LEU A 130 10.28 1.01 -6.67
N ALA A 131 9.13 1.21 -7.32
CA ALA A 131 8.40 0.14 -7.99
C ALA A 131 9.19 -0.45 -9.17
N GLU A 132 9.88 0.38 -9.95
CA GLU A 132 10.79 -0.06 -11.01
C GLU A 132 11.92 -0.93 -10.46
N ALA A 133 12.59 -0.50 -9.39
CA ALA A 133 13.68 -1.26 -8.76
C ALA A 133 13.19 -2.61 -8.19
N PHE A 134 12.03 -2.64 -7.53
CA PHE A 134 11.44 -3.88 -7.02
C PHE A 134 11.02 -4.82 -8.15
N MET A 135 10.46 -4.28 -9.24
CA MET A 135 10.14 -5.08 -10.42
C MET A 135 11.42 -5.63 -11.06
N ALA A 136 12.46 -4.83 -11.24
CA ALA A 136 13.74 -5.28 -11.78
C ALA A 136 14.32 -6.42 -10.94
N ALA A 137 14.32 -6.27 -9.61
CA ALA A 137 14.78 -7.33 -8.70
C ALA A 137 13.95 -8.62 -8.82
N LYS A 138 12.62 -8.54 -8.97
CA LYS A 138 11.75 -9.71 -9.12
C LYS A 138 11.90 -10.40 -10.48
N LEU A 139 12.12 -9.63 -11.54
CA LEU A 139 12.26 -10.15 -12.90
C LEU A 139 13.69 -10.63 -13.20
N ALA A 140 14.69 -10.15 -12.47
CA ALA A 140 16.12 -10.37 -12.75
C ALA A 140 16.48 -11.83 -13.04
N TYR A 141 16.07 -12.77 -12.18
CA TYR A 141 16.41 -14.18 -12.36
C TYR A 141 15.70 -14.80 -13.58
N ALA A 142 14.43 -14.48 -13.78
CA ALA A 142 13.66 -15.00 -14.91
C ALA A 142 14.17 -14.47 -16.26
N VAL A 143 14.68 -13.23 -16.29
CA VAL A 143 15.16 -12.57 -17.52
C VAL A 143 16.62 -12.91 -17.82
N THR A 144 17.50 -12.92 -16.80
CA THR A 144 18.95 -13.00 -17.01
C THR A 144 19.58 -14.33 -16.58
N GLY A 145 18.86 -15.16 -15.80
CA GLY A 145 19.40 -16.36 -15.17
C GLY A 145 20.42 -16.11 -14.04
N SER A 146 20.72 -14.85 -13.71
CA SER A 146 21.75 -14.50 -12.72
C SER A 146 21.15 -14.27 -11.33
N ALA A 147 21.47 -15.16 -10.39
CA ALA A 147 21.10 -15.00 -8.98
C ALA A 147 21.85 -13.85 -8.30
N SER A 148 23.12 -13.61 -8.67
CA SER A 148 23.91 -12.51 -8.09
C SER A 148 23.36 -11.14 -8.48
N LEU A 149 22.90 -10.99 -9.73
CA LEU A 149 22.25 -9.76 -10.17
C LEU A 149 20.94 -9.51 -9.41
N ARG A 150 20.10 -10.55 -9.27
CA ARG A 150 18.86 -10.49 -8.48
C ARG A 150 19.14 -10.02 -7.05
N ASP A 151 20.15 -10.58 -6.40
CA ASP A 151 20.46 -10.26 -5.01
C ASP A 151 20.97 -8.82 -4.88
N SER A 152 21.80 -8.35 -5.82
CA SER A 152 22.26 -6.95 -5.86
C SER A 152 21.10 -5.97 -6.06
N LEU A 153 20.19 -6.23 -7.01
CA LEU A 153 19.02 -5.39 -7.24
C LEU A 153 18.06 -5.39 -6.05
N THR A 154 17.95 -6.53 -5.35
CA THR A 154 17.14 -6.61 -4.13
C THR A 154 17.70 -5.73 -3.02
N GLN A 155 19.03 -5.65 -2.89
CA GLN A 155 19.69 -4.76 -1.94
C GLN A 155 19.49 -3.27 -2.31
N GLU A 156 19.62 -2.94 -3.59
CA GLU A 156 19.36 -1.59 -4.10
C GLU A 156 17.91 -1.16 -3.86
N ALA A 157 16.94 -2.02 -4.19
CA ALA A 157 15.52 -1.78 -3.94
C ALA A 157 15.22 -1.56 -2.43
N ALA A 158 15.89 -2.31 -1.56
CA ALA A 158 15.77 -2.11 -0.10
C ALA A 158 16.37 -0.78 0.38
N TYR A 159 17.43 -0.30 -0.27
CA TYR A 159 18.01 1.02 -0.01
C TYR A 159 17.09 2.15 -0.49
N LEU A 160 16.55 2.05 -1.71
CA LEU A 160 15.57 3.00 -2.25
C LEU A 160 14.31 3.06 -1.39
N LEU A 161 13.85 1.93 -0.84
CA LEU A 161 12.71 1.90 0.06
C LEU A 161 12.94 2.80 1.29
N ARG A 162 14.15 2.79 1.86
CA ARG A 162 14.46 3.63 3.04
C ARG A 162 14.43 5.11 2.67
N GLN A 163 14.97 5.48 1.51
CA GLN A 163 14.98 6.85 1.04
C GLN A 163 13.56 7.34 0.73
N ALA A 164 12.79 6.57 -0.04
CA ALA A 164 11.43 6.93 -0.41
C ALA A 164 10.53 7.12 0.83
N LYS A 165 10.67 6.26 1.85
CA LYS A 165 9.98 6.44 3.15
C LYS A 165 10.39 7.74 3.86
N SER A 166 11.66 8.11 3.80
CA SER A 166 12.15 9.35 4.42
C SER A 166 11.64 10.59 3.69
N ILE A 167 11.52 10.54 2.36
CA ILE A 167 11.02 11.66 1.54
C ILE A 167 9.52 11.84 1.80
N ASP A 168 8.73 10.79 1.65
CA ASP A 168 7.27 10.81 1.88
C ASP A 168 6.93 11.25 3.32
N GLY A 169 7.69 10.77 4.31
CA GLY A 169 7.52 11.17 5.71
C GLY A 169 7.95 12.59 6.05
N GLN A 170 8.73 13.28 5.20
CA GLN A 170 9.09 14.69 5.41
C GLN A 170 7.99 15.65 4.92
N GLU A 171 7.05 15.17 4.10
CA GLU A 171 5.93 15.99 3.61
C GLU A 171 4.81 16.16 4.64
N GLU A 172 4.76 15.28 5.64
CA GLU A 172 3.80 15.37 6.73
C GLU A 172 4.44 16.01 7.97
N PRO A 173 3.72 16.92 8.68
CA PRO A 173 4.15 17.32 10.01
C PRO A 173 4.19 16.07 10.91
N PRO A 174 5.12 16.00 11.89
CA PRO A 174 5.16 14.88 12.82
C PRO A 174 3.78 14.71 13.46
N GLU A 175 3.22 13.49 13.42
CA GLU A 175 2.02 13.18 14.20
C GLU A 175 2.38 13.44 15.67
N THR A 176 1.85 14.52 16.24
CA THR A 176 2.09 14.86 17.64
C THR A 176 1.43 13.81 18.51
N LEU A 177 2.24 13.01 19.21
CA LEU A 177 1.81 12.08 20.24
C LEU A 177 1.36 12.83 21.52
N ASP A 178 0.61 13.93 21.36
CA ASP A 178 0.21 14.82 22.47
C ASP A 178 -1.04 14.32 23.21
N GLY A 179 -1.38 13.03 23.02
CA GLY A 179 -2.56 12.38 23.56
C GLY A 179 -2.23 11.25 24.53
N TYR A 180 -1.16 11.36 25.32
CA TYR A 180 -1.04 10.48 26.48
C TYR A 180 -2.17 10.83 27.47
N PRO A 181 -2.91 9.85 28.03
CA PRO A 181 -3.77 10.07 29.16
C PRO A 181 -2.88 10.22 30.41
N THR A 182 -2.09 11.28 30.48
CA THR A 182 -1.23 11.57 31.62
C THR A 182 -1.99 12.49 32.57
N TYR A 183 -2.40 11.91 33.71
CA TYR A 183 -2.73 12.53 35.00
C TYR A 183 -4.19 12.63 35.47
N GLU A 184 -5.23 12.49 34.64
CA GLU A 184 -6.62 12.55 35.16
C GLU A 184 -7.24 11.19 35.55
N SER A 185 -6.61 10.06 35.20
CA SER A 185 -7.10 8.72 35.57
C SER A 185 -6.63 8.24 36.95
N ARG A 186 -6.24 9.17 37.85
CA ARG A 186 -5.88 8.88 39.25
C ARG A 186 -6.69 9.73 40.23
N PHE A 187 -8.02 9.74 40.07
CA PHE A 187 -8.95 10.02 41.16
C PHE A 187 -10.19 9.14 41.01
#